data_AF-A0A7C9MQ74-F1
#
_entry.id   AF-A0A7C9MQ74-F1
#
_cell.length_a   1.000
_cell.length_b   1.000
_cell.length_c   1.000
_cell.angle_alpha   90.00
_cell.angle_beta   90.00
_cell.angle_gamma   90.00
#
_symmetry.space_group_name_H-M   'P 1'
#
loop_
_entity.id
_entity.type
_entity.pdbx_description
1 polymer ?
#
loop_
_entity_poly.entity_id
_entity_poly.type
_entity_poly.pdbx_seq_one_letter_code
_entity_poly.pdbx_strand_id
1 'polypeptide(L)'
;MVNTILKEADLFCPNSVRINFTIYQQHTLNIGSGALRYGVPVSGNPILNVHDIQVANTAAAFVTYSGAARGQWHFEFGNISTATTVNRLAIATYSDITFSGTCNIDTRAENVYTGSVKMADNTVYTGNVNNTNYSMFYYDLRPSEDQTGGTREFTTGQNCTLNLTGTNGTQGYPIVYLYYNNITLGTGTKFNAEWPGNNVYFQTANDDASLTIGKNAQMNLDTDNRSIAAIRSSGGNNNITVASRGSLTARNNSATTATVDLGTGTTTAVIKDPAAFDLQNTGTGTNSRALSTNANSSLTLLESPFAYWDTTVVTGDPTQSFEKIEWGKFTGNTVTSDPEMMATAVEGKTLHRMAAYNPPGTLQLSSVPGNLNFGRDLIVHQENQLFPLVSLDQPLSVTDQRYVTKQWSLTLTQTQALKNGDGDELTDAIKYKKNDELLPVSNAAIEIETRRNSDNDPYVVSNQWNSDQGLMLQVSPSEAKAGAYNGEITWNLSDVPDETEE
;
A
#
# COMPACT_ATOMS: atom_id res chain seq x y z
N MET A 1 -30.36 20.69 -29.31
CA MET A 1 -30.32 20.42 -27.87
C MET A 1 -29.56 21.57 -27.22
N VAL A 2 -30.17 22.25 -26.26
CA VAL A 2 -29.52 23.37 -25.55
C VAL A 2 -28.67 22.75 -24.46
N ASN A 3 -27.36 22.67 -24.68
CA ASN A 3 -26.43 21.99 -23.76
C ASN A 3 -25.98 22.89 -22.58
N THR A 4 -26.45 24.13 -22.53
CA THR A 4 -26.00 25.14 -21.56
C THR A 4 -27.20 25.96 -21.09
N ILE A 5 -27.43 25.98 -19.78
CA ILE A 5 -28.35 26.94 -19.16
C ILE A 5 -27.52 28.17 -18.82
N LEU A 6 -27.61 29.22 -19.64
CA LEU A 6 -27.00 30.53 -19.39
C LEU A 6 -27.96 31.38 -18.56
N LYS A 7 -27.54 31.76 -17.35
CA LYS A 7 -28.20 32.81 -16.56
C LYS A 7 -27.16 33.73 -15.94
N GLU A 8 -27.12 34.99 -16.38
CA GLU A 8 -26.31 36.04 -15.78
C GLU A 8 -27.01 36.66 -14.55
N ALA A 9 -27.30 35.85 -13.54
CA ALA A 9 -27.92 36.33 -12.29
C ALA A 9 -27.53 35.46 -11.10
N ASP A 10 -27.35 36.08 -9.93
CA ASP A 10 -27.22 35.36 -8.66
C ASP A 10 -28.51 34.58 -8.36
N LEU A 11 -28.37 33.31 -7.96
CA LEU A 11 -29.50 32.51 -7.47
C LEU A 11 -29.45 32.48 -5.94
N PHE A 12 -30.49 33.02 -5.30
CA PHE A 12 -30.55 33.16 -3.84
C PHE A 12 -31.39 32.06 -3.18
N CYS A 13 -30.83 31.43 -2.15
CA CYS A 13 -31.40 30.29 -1.42
C CYS A 13 -31.56 30.61 0.08
N PRO A 14 -32.70 31.17 0.53
CA PRO A 14 -32.89 31.61 1.93
C PRO A 14 -33.36 30.54 2.92
N ASN A 15 -33.83 29.37 2.46
CA ASN A 15 -34.32 28.27 3.30
C ASN A 15 -33.90 26.94 2.68
N SER A 16 -34.12 25.80 3.36
CA SER A 16 -33.88 24.46 2.82
C SER A 16 -34.46 24.35 1.41
N VAL A 17 -33.62 24.50 0.40
CA VAL A 17 -34.02 24.26 -0.96
C VAL A 17 -33.38 22.93 -1.30
N ARG A 18 -34.20 21.87 -1.34
CA ARG A 18 -33.93 20.82 -2.34
C ARG A 18 -34.10 21.51 -3.69
N ILE A 19 -33.06 22.18 -4.15
CA ILE A 19 -32.94 22.48 -5.57
C ILE A 19 -32.58 21.14 -6.19
N ASN A 20 -33.59 20.27 -6.35
CA ASN A 20 -33.50 19.13 -7.25
C ASN A 20 -33.55 19.70 -8.68
N PHE A 21 -32.55 20.47 -9.09
CA PHE A 21 -32.18 20.42 -10.50
C PHE A 21 -31.38 19.14 -10.64
N THR A 22 -32.08 18.01 -10.80
CA THR A 22 -31.43 16.91 -11.52
C THR A 22 -31.34 17.39 -12.95
N ILE A 23 -30.24 18.06 -13.28
CA ILE A 23 -29.93 18.44 -14.66
C ILE A 23 -29.41 17.16 -15.29
N TYR A 24 -30.34 16.32 -15.76
CA TYR A 24 -30.00 15.09 -16.46
C TYR A 24 -29.19 15.44 -17.72
N GLN A 25 -28.06 14.76 -17.92
CA GLN A 25 -27.14 14.84 -19.08
C GLN A 25 -26.07 15.93 -18.98
N GLN A 26 -24.94 15.74 -19.68
CA GLN A 26 -23.70 16.54 -19.66
C GLN A 26 -23.90 18.04 -19.94
N HIS A 27 -24.48 18.75 -18.97
CA HIS A 27 -24.83 20.15 -19.08
C HIS A 27 -23.86 20.99 -18.26
N THR A 28 -23.48 22.13 -18.82
CA THR A 28 -22.74 23.16 -18.09
C THR A 28 -23.73 24.18 -17.54
N LEU A 29 -23.75 24.38 -16.21
CA LEU A 29 -24.41 25.52 -15.58
C LEU A 29 -23.40 26.66 -15.49
N ASN A 30 -23.52 27.62 -16.40
CA ASN A 30 -22.69 28.82 -16.43
C ASN A 30 -23.49 30.03 -15.93
N ILE A 31 -23.07 30.57 -14.78
CA ILE A 31 -23.69 31.74 -14.15
C ILE A 31 -22.89 33.03 -14.33
N GLY A 32 -21.93 33.04 -15.26
CA GLY A 32 -21.12 34.21 -15.60
C GLY A 32 -20.34 34.73 -14.40
N SER A 33 -20.49 36.02 -14.08
CA SER A 33 -19.89 36.65 -12.90
C SER A 33 -20.66 36.41 -11.60
N GLY A 34 -21.76 35.67 -11.64
CA GLY A 34 -22.61 35.37 -10.49
C GLY A 34 -22.14 34.18 -9.64
N ALA A 35 -22.88 33.93 -8.57
CA ALA A 35 -22.74 32.77 -7.69
C ALA A 35 -24.10 32.23 -7.22
N LEU A 36 -24.14 30.95 -6.85
CA LEU A 36 -25.23 30.41 -6.03
C LEU A 36 -25.03 30.89 -4.59
N ARG A 37 -25.99 31.68 -4.07
CA ARG A 37 -25.88 32.32 -2.77
C ARG A 37 -26.79 31.68 -1.72
N TYR A 38 -26.21 31.20 -0.63
CA TYR A 38 -26.96 30.72 0.53
C TYR A 38 -27.06 31.78 1.64
N GLY A 39 -28.17 31.77 2.39
CA GLY A 39 -28.43 32.67 3.52
C GLY A 39 -28.36 31.99 4.89
N VAL A 40 -28.83 32.66 5.94
CA VAL A 40 -28.97 32.09 7.28
C VAL A 40 -30.15 31.10 7.28
N PRO A 41 -29.97 29.82 7.67
CA PRO A 41 -31.09 28.91 7.82
C PRO A 41 -32.10 29.40 8.84
N VAL A 42 -33.38 29.40 8.50
CA VAL A 42 -34.44 29.91 9.39
C VAL A 42 -34.93 28.81 10.37
N SER A 43 -34.78 27.54 10.00
CA SER A 43 -34.91 26.33 10.85
C SER A 43 -34.55 25.06 10.05
N GLY A 44 -34.34 23.92 10.73
CA GLY A 44 -34.21 22.60 10.10
C GLY A 44 -32.77 22.15 9.82
N ASN A 45 -32.65 21.14 8.93
CA ASN A 45 -31.38 20.56 8.47
C ASN A 45 -31.18 20.87 6.97
N PRO A 46 -30.75 22.10 6.61
CA PRO A 46 -30.79 22.56 5.22
C PRO A 46 -29.68 21.90 4.39
N ILE A 47 -30.09 21.31 3.27
CA ILE A 47 -29.20 20.61 2.33
C ILE A 47 -29.23 21.36 0.98
N LEU A 48 -28.06 21.69 0.44
CA LEU A 48 -27.89 22.03 -0.97
C LEU A 48 -27.23 20.87 -1.69
N ASN A 49 -27.97 20.21 -2.57
CA ASN A 49 -27.46 19.11 -3.39
C ASN A 49 -27.27 19.59 -4.84
N VAL A 50 -26.06 19.40 -5.38
CA VAL A 50 -25.70 19.72 -6.77
C VAL A 50 -25.04 18.49 -7.37
N HIS A 51 -25.66 17.92 -8.41
CA HIS A 51 -25.16 16.69 -8.99
C HIS A 51 -25.32 16.58 -10.52
N ASP A 52 -24.53 15.67 -11.12
CA ASP A 52 -24.54 15.29 -12.54
C ASP A 52 -24.32 16.48 -13.49
N ILE A 53 -23.35 17.34 -13.18
CA ILE A 53 -23.21 18.63 -13.87
C ILE A 53 -21.77 19.14 -13.95
N GLN A 54 -21.48 19.95 -14.97
CA GLN A 54 -20.32 20.84 -14.95
C GLN A 54 -20.73 22.24 -14.49
N VAL A 55 -20.01 22.82 -13.53
CA VAL A 55 -20.27 24.18 -13.04
C VAL A 55 -19.25 25.18 -13.58
N ALA A 56 -19.72 26.37 -13.93
CA ALA A 56 -18.89 27.44 -14.44
C ALA A 56 -19.32 28.80 -13.90
N ASN A 57 -18.35 29.57 -13.41
CA ASN A 57 -18.50 30.99 -13.11
C ASN A 57 -17.13 31.68 -13.07
N THR A 58 -17.13 33.00 -12.86
CA THR A 58 -15.91 33.82 -12.64
C THR A 58 -15.91 34.55 -11.30
N ALA A 59 -16.94 34.36 -10.46
CA ALA A 59 -16.96 34.90 -9.10
C ALA A 59 -15.92 34.20 -8.19
N ALA A 60 -15.87 34.59 -6.91
CA ALA A 60 -14.91 34.03 -5.95
C ALA A 60 -15.10 32.52 -5.69
N ALA A 61 -16.33 32.01 -5.86
CA ALA A 61 -16.68 30.60 -5.81
C ALA A 61 -18.01 30.36 -6.56
N PHE A 62 -18.29 29.13 -7.00
CA PHE A 62 -19.57 28.78 -7.62
C PHE A 62 -20.72 28.81 -6.60
N VAL A 63 -20.51 28.21 -5.42
CA VAL A 63 -21.39 28.35 -4.25
C VAL A 63 -20.74 29.28 -3.23
N THR A 64 -21.46 30.27 -2.72
CA THR A 64 -20.97 31.19 -1.68
C THR A 64 -22.11 31.69 -0.80
N TYR A 65 -21.81 32.36 0.30
CA TYR A 65 -22.82 32.93 1.17
C TYR A 65 -23.24 34.34 0.75
N SER A 66 -24.34 34.79 1.35
CA SER A 66 -24.79 36.18 1.36
C SER A 66 -24.91 36.65 2.81
N GLY A 67 -24.42 37.86 3.10
CA GLY A 67 -24.47 38.41 4.46
C GLY A 67 -23.53 37.71 5.45
N ALA A 68 -23.98 37.51 6.69
CA ALA A 68 -23.17 36.98 7.80
C ALA A 68 -23.25 35.45 8.00
N ALA A 69 -24.07 34.74 7.20
CA ALA A 69 -24.29 33.30 7.36
C ALA A 69 -23.04 32.49 7.01
N ARG A 70 -22.54 31.72 7.98
CA ARG A 70 -21.43 30.78 7.83
C ARG A 70 -21.79 29.59 8.73
N GLY A 71 -22.00 28.39 8.18
CA GLY A 71 -22.39 27.19 8.94
C GLY A 71 -23.87 26.83 8.87
N GLN A 72 -24.24 25.74 9.56
CA GLN A 72 -25.58 25.14 9.63
C GLN A 72 -26.11 24.53 8.32
N TRP A 73 -25.33 24.59 7.23
CA TRP A 73 -25.65 23.98 5.95
C TRP A 73 -24.95 22.63 5.78
N HIS A 74 -25.59 21.75 5.04
CA HIS A 74 -25.04 20.52 4.47
C HIS A 74 -24.95 20.70 2.95
N PHE A 75 -23.76 20.55 2.38
CA PHE A 75 -23.57 20.60 0.94
C PHE A 75 -23.29 19.20 0.39
N GLU A 76 -24.01 18.80 -0.65
CA GLU A 76 -23.83 17.52 -1.31
C GLU A 76 -23.45 17.76 -2.77
N PHE A 77 -22.26 17.29 -3.18
CA PHE A 77 -21.76 17.41 -4.55
C PHE A 77 -21.54 16.02 -5.15
N GLY A 78 -22.35 15.63 -6.13
CA GLY A 78 -22.31 14.31 -6.74
C GLY A 78 -22.02 14.34 -8.23
N ASN A 79 -21.15 13.49 -8.78
CA ASN A 79 -20.92 13.43 -10.24
C ASN A 79 -20.68 14.81 -10.89
N ILE A 80 -19.83 15.63 -10.27
CA ILE A 80 -19.68 17.05 -10.59
C ILE A 80 -18.32 17.35 -11.21
N SER A 81 -18.24 18.37 -12.06
CA SER A 81 -16.96 18.91 -12.54
C SER A 81 -16.95 20.44 -12.57
N THR A 82 -15.77 21.04 -12.51
CA THR A 82 -15.60 22.50 -12.68
C THR A 82 -15.10 22.84 -14.09
N ALA A 83 -15.53 23.98 -14.61
CA ALA A 83 -14.86 24.62 -15.74
C ALA A 83 -13.58 25.35 -15.27
N THR A 84 -12.64 25.58 -16.18
CA THR A 84 -11.32 26.19 -15.88
C THR A 84 -11.38 27.62 -15.33
N THR A 85 -12.52 28.30 -15.49
CA THR A 85 -12.72 29.67 -14.98
C THR A 85 -13.04 29.70 -13.49
N VAL A 86 -13.44 28.57 -12.90
CA VAL A 86 -13.93 28.50 -11.52
C VAL A 86 -12.78 28.75 -10.55
N ASN A 87 -12.94 29.77 -9.69
CA ASN A 87 -11.95 30.04 -8.66
C ASN A 87 -12.02 29.01 -7.52
N ARG A 88 -13.23 28.64 -7.08
CA ARG A 88 -13.50 27.62 -6.06
C ARG A 88 -14.85 26.99 -6.34
N LEU A 89 -15.04 25.72 -5.98
CA LEU A 89 -16.38 25.11 -6.05
C LEU A 89 -17.31 25.74 -5.02
N ALA A 90 -16.86 25.85 -3.76
CA ALA A 90 -17.69 26.37 -2.69
C ALA A 90 -16.90 27.17 -1.66
N ILE A 91 -17.50 28.25 -1.15
CA ILE A 91 -17.15 28.87 0.11
C ILE A 91 -18.25 28.53 1.12
N ALA A 92 -18.03 27.45 1.88
CA ALA A 92 -18.98 26.85 2.82
C ALA A 92 -18.41 26.79 4.25
N THR A 93 -17.75 27.86 4.70
CA THR A 93 -17.18 27.98 6.05
C THR A 93 -18.17 27.49 7.14
N TYR A 94 -17.66 26.70 8.10
CA TYR A 94 -18.40 26.02 9.19
C TYR A 94 -19.44 24.98 8.77
N SER A 95 -19.63 24.74 7.47
CA SER A 95 -20.61 23.77 6.95
C SER A 95 -19.92 22.45 6.64
N ASP A 96 -20.64 21.34 6.63
CA ASP A 96 -20.10 20.09 6.09
C ASP A 96 -20.35 19.98 4.59
N ILE A 97 -19.42 19.31 3.91
CA ILE A 97 -19.50 19.00 2.49
C ILE A 97 -19.36 17.49 2.31
N THR A 98 -20.31 16.88 1.63
CA THR A 98 -20.24 15.48 1.19
C THR A 98 -20.07 15.42 -0.32
N PHE A 99 -19.04 14.71 -0.78
CA PHE A 99 -18.85 14.37 -2.19
C PHE A 99 -19.29 12.92 -2.46
N SER A 100 -19.84 12.67 -3.64
CA SER A 100 -20.26 11.33 -4.07
C SER A 100 -20.04 11.09 -5.57
N GLY A 101 -19.91 9.82 -5.97
CA GLY A 101 -19.71 9.46 -7.37
C GLY A 101 -18.38 9.97 -7.93
N THR A 102 -18.37 10.50 -9.17
CA THR A 102 -17.15 11.00 -9.82
C THR A 102 -17.07 12.52 -9.79
N CYS A 103 -16.17 13.07 -9.00
CA CYS A 103 -15.96 14.51 -8.82
C CYS A 103 -14.63 14.95 -9.43
N ASN A 104 -14.67 15.80 -10.46
CA ASN A 104 -13.48 16.34 -11.14
C ASN A 104 -13.38 17.86 -10.89
N ILE A 105 -12.70 18.24 -9.82
CA ILE A 105 -12.65 19.62 -9.31
C ILE A 105 -11.26 20.21 -9.57
N ASP A 106 -11.15 20.96 -10.67
CA ASP A 106 -9.97 21.74 -11.04
C ASP A 106 -10.29 23.23 -10.87
N THR A 107 -9.67 23.88 -9.90
CA THR A 107 -9.97 25.27 -9.54
C THR A 107 -8.73 26.15 -9.49
N ARG A 108 -8.93 27.45 -9.69
CA ARG A 108 -7.81 28.42 -9.66
C ARG A 108 -7.28 28.66 -8.24
N ALA A 109 -8.14 28.52 -7.25
CA ALA A 109 -7.80 28.57 -5.83
C ALA A 109 -8.29 27.29 -5.13
N GLU A 110 -8.53 27.32 -3.83
CA GLU A 110 -8.99 26.16 -3.06
C GLU A 110 -10.21 25.49 -3.69
N ASN A 111 -10.32 24.16 -3.63
CA ASN A 111 -11.52 23.48 -4.11
C ASN A 111 -12.72 23.93 -3.28
N VAL A 112 -12.58 23.93 -1.95
CA VAL A 112 -13.64 24.32 -1.02
C VAL A 112 -13.12 25.00 0.24
N TYR A 113 -13.89 25.97 0.75
CA TYR A 113 -13.87 26.33 2.16
C TYR A 113 -14.97 25.56 2.87
N THR A 114 -14.71 25.07 4.07
CA THR A 114 -15.60 24.12 4.73
C THR A 114 -15.42 24.13 6.25
N GLY A 115 -16.19 23.33 6.96
CA GLY A 115 -15.89 22.86 8.31
C GLY A 115 -15.69 21.34 8.42
N SER A 116 -16.24 20.56 7.50
CA SER A 116 -15.86 19.14 7.39
C SER A 116 -16.06 18.63 5.97
N VAL A 117 -15.35 17.57 5.64
CA VAL A 117 -15.42 16.94 4.32
C VAL A 117 -15.65 15.45 4.50
N LYS A 118 -16.64 14.95 3.76
CA LYS A 118 -16.98 13.54 3.68
C LYS A 118 -16.94 13.11 2.22
N MET A 119 -16.36 11.95 1.95
CA MET A 119 -16.50 11.27 0.67
C MET A 119 -17.40 10.06 0.91
N ALA A 120 -18.49 9.91 0.16
CA ALA A 120 -19.32 8.71 0.20
C ALA A 120 -18.54 7.49 -0.32
N ASP A 121 -19.02 6.28 -0.06
CA ASP A 121 -18.40 5.05 -0.57
C ASP A 121 -18.21 5.08 -2.09
N ASN A 122 -17.11 4.49 -2.57
CA ASN A 122 -16.73 4.39 -3.98
C ASN A 122 -16.58 5.74 -4.71
N THR A 123 -16.44 6.85 -3.97
CA THR A 123 -16.24 8.17 -4.57
C THR A 123 -14.88 8.24 -5.26
N VAL A 124 -14.86 8.74 -6.49
CA VAL A 124 -13.65 9.10 -7.22
C VAL A 124 -13.53 10.61 -7.24
N TYR A 125 -12.54 11.15 -6.55
CA TYR A 125 -12.28 12.58 -6.46
C TYR A 125 -10.96 12.92 -7.13
N THR A 126 -11.01 13.64 -8.23
CA THR A 126 -9.84 14.26 -8.85
C THR A 126 -9.83 15.73 -8.50
N GLY A 127 -8.87 16.17 -7.69
CA GLY A 127 -8.76 17.55 -7.21
C GLY A 127 -7.49 18.22 -7.71
N ASN A 128 -7.59 19.46 -8.19
CA ASN A 128 -6.43 20.27 -8.56
C ASN A 128 -6.58 21.75 -8.18
N VAL A 129 -5.49 22.36 -7.70
CA VAL A 129 -5.37 23.81 -7.49
C VAL A 129 -4.28 24.38 -8.40
N ASN A 130 -4.67 25.17 -9.41
CA ASN A 130 -3.79 25.49 -10.54
C ASN A 130 -3.18 26.90 -10.59
N ASN A 131 -3.60 27.84 -9.74
CA ASN A 131 -3.17 29.24 -9.86
C ASN A 131 -2.71 29.88 -8.55
N THR A 132 -3.28 29.54 -7.39
CA THR A 132 -2.82 30.04 -6.08
C THR A 132 -2.09 28.96 -5.30
N ASN A 133 -1.29 29.36 -4.30
CA ASN A 133 -0.59 28.45 -3.41
C ASN A 133 -1.43 27.98 -2.21
N TYR A 134 -2.75 28.09 -2.26
CA TYR A 134 -3.64 27.73 -1.16
C TYR A 134 -3.92 26.23 -1.07
N SER A 135 -4.61 25.84 0.01
CA SER A 135 -5.03 24.46 0.31
C SER A 135 -6.06 23.92 -0.69
N MET A 136 -6.32 22.62 -0.68
CA MET A 136 -7.44 22.06 -1.46
C MET A 136 -8.74 22.11 -0.66
N PHE A 137 -8.68 21.63 0.58
CA PHE A 137 -9.80 21.63 1.52
C PHE A 137 -9.44 22.55 2.68
N TYR A 138 -10.00 23.76 2.69
CA TYR A 138 -9.69 24.77 3.70
C TYR A 138 -10.79 24.90 4.75
N TYR A 139 -10.54 24.40 5.95
CA TYR A 139 -11.22 24.78 7.17
C TYR A 139 -10.59 26.06 7.73
N ASP A 140 -11.19 27.21 7.39
CA ASP A 140 -10.61 28.54 7.56
C ASP A 140 -10.79 29.17 8.94
N LEU A 141 -11.85 28.83 9.67
CA LEU A 141 -12.16 29.40 10.97
C LEU A 141 -12.41 28.33 12.02
N ARG A 142 -12.04 28.60 13.27
CA ARG A 142 -12.28 27.67 14.39
C ARG A 142 -13.79 27.56 14.63
N PRO A 143 -14.43 26.40 14.47
CA PRO A 143 -15.85 26.25 14.71
C PRO A 143 -16.18 26.20 16.20
N SER A 144 -17.42 26.51 16.54
CA SER A 144 -18.09 26.02 17.73
C SER A 144 -18.78 24.67 17.43
N GLU A 145 -18.94 23.83 18.46
CA GLU A 145 -19.51 22.47 18.32
C GLU A 145 -20.96 22.44 17.81
N ASP A 146 -21.66 23.58 17.86
CA ASP A 146 -23.05 23.73 17.39
C ASP A 146 -23.18 23.94 15.87
N GLN A 147 -22.07 24.02 15.13
CA GLN A 147 -22.06 24.14 13.67
C GLN A 147 -22.09 22.77 12.99
N THR A 148 -22.64 22.68 11.79
CA THR A 148 -22.73 21.41 11.02
C THR A 148 -21.37 20.85 10.62
N GLY A 149 -20.38 21.71 10.38
CA GLY A 149 -18.96 21.34 10.25
C GLY A 149 -18.19 21.23 11.58
N GLY A 150 -18.88 21.26 12.72
CA GLY A 150 -18.28 21.18 14.06
C GLY A 150 -17.60 19.84 14.36
N THR A 151 -17.83 18.81 13.54
CA THR A 151 -17.14 17.51 13.65
C THR A 151 -15.67 17.58 13.24
N ARG A 152 -15.27 18.61 12.47
CA ARG A 152 -13.87 18.88 12.08
C ARG A 152 -13.18 17.70 11.40
N GLU A 153 -13.94 16.96 10.61
CA GLU A 153 -13.49 15.71 10.03
C GLU A 153 -13.21 15.83 8.53
N PHE A 154 -12.19 15.15 8.06
CA PHE A 154 -11.96 14.79 6.68
C PHE A 154 -12.04 13.27 6.61
N THR A 155 -13.15 12.72 6.12
CA THR A 155 -13.38 11.27 6.14
C THR A 155 -13.74 10.75 4.77
N THR A 156 -13.21 9.59 4.41
CA THR A 156 -13.70 8.83 3.26
C THR A 156 -14.50 7.63 3.71
N GLY A 157 -15.52 7.30 2.93
CA GLY A 157 -16.13 5.98 2.90
C GLY A 157 -15.16 4.91 2.40
N GLN A 158 -15.70 3.75 2.05
CA GLN A 158 -14.93 2.61 1.57
C GLN A 158 -14.59 2.75 0.08
N ASN A 159 -13.46 2.17 -0.33
CA ASN A 159 -13.03 2.04 -1.72
C ASN A 159 -13.02 3.35 -2.51
N CYS A 160 -12.83 4.49 -1.85
CA CYS A 160 -12.70 5.78 -2.53
C CYS A 160 -11.36 5.86 -3.26
N THR A 161 -11.29 6.68 -4.31
CA THR A 161 -10.03 7.03 -4.97
C THR A 161 -9.90 8.53 -5.04
N LEU A 162 -8.91 9.09 -4.35
CA LEU A 162 -8.60 10.51 -4.33
C LEU A 162 -7.28 10.71 -5.08
N ASN A 163 -7.30 11.51 -6.15
CA ASN A 163 -6.12 11.92 -6.91
C ASN A 163 -5.99 13.44 -6.78
N LEU A 164 -5.00 13.89 -6.02
CA LEU A 164 -4.90 15.27 -5.55
C LEU A 164 -3.60 15.88 -6.03
N THR A 165 -3.69 16.95 -6.81
CA THR A 165 -2.51 17.62 -7.39
C THR A 165 -2.54 19.12 -7.16
N GLY A 166 -1.37 19.76 -7.11
CA GLY A 166 -1.25 21.22 -7.05
C GLY A 166 -0.30 21.75 -8.12
N THR A 167 -0.84 22.25 -9.23
CA THR A 167 -0.06 22.67 -10.40
C THR A 167 0.34 24.15 -10.41
N ASN A 168 0.08 24.88 -9.32
CA ASN A 168 0.39 26.31 -9.15
C ASN A 168 1.91 26.67 -9.15
N GLY A 169 2.82 25.71 -9.22
CA GLY A 169 4.27 25.92 -9.33
C GLY A 169 4.99 26.56 -8.13
N THR A 170 4.28 26.89 -7.04
CA THR A 170 4.84 27.58 -5.86
C THR A 170 4.60 26.78 -4.58
N GLN A 171 5.38 26.98 -3.52
CA GLN A 171 5.20 26.23 -2.27
C GLN A 171 3.80 26.51 -1.70
N GLY A 172 3.03 25.43 -1.52
CA GLY A 172 1.62 25.50 -1.15
C GLY A 172 1.37 25.39 0.36
N TYR A 173 0.20 25.86 0.79
CA TYR A 173 -0.42 25.45 2.05
C TYR A 173 -0.78 23.96 2.02
N PRO A 174 -1.09 23.33 3.17
CA PRO A 174 -1.41 21.90 3.19
C PRO A 174 -2.66 21.51 2.40
N ILE A 175 -2.77 20.29 1.87
CA ILE A 175 -3.99 19.82 1.16
C ILE A 175 -5.21 19.94 2.06
N VAL A 176 -5.12 19.34 3.26
CA VAL A 176 -6.13 19.35 4.32
C VAL A 176 -5.64 20.30 5.40
N TYR A 177 -6.29 21.46 5.54
CA TYR A 177 -5.86 22.60 6.36
C TYR A 177 -7.09 23.36 6.86
N LEU A 178 -7.18 24.08 7.96
CA LEU A 178 -6.34 24.16 9.15
C LEU A 178 -6.98 23.35 10.27
N TYR A 179 -8.23 23.64 10.64
CA TYR A 179 -8.89 23.17 11.86
C TYR A 179 -9.43 21.72 11.84
N TYR A 180 -8.93 20.83 10.99
CA TYR A 180 -9.32 19.42 11.00
C TYR A 180 -8.74 18.68 12.21
N ASN A 181 -9.58 17.95 12.95
CA ASN A 181 -9.14 17.09 14.04
C ASN A 181 -9.03 15.63 13.62
N ASN A 182 -9.84 15.17 12.68
CA ASN A 182 -9.86 13.76 12.31
C ASN A 182 -9.72 13.60 10.80
N ILE A 183 -8.63 13.01 10.35
CA ILE A 183 -8.42 12.62 8.96
C ILE A 183 -8.53 11.09 8.91
N THR A 184 -9.55 10.55 8.25
CA THR A 184 -9.80 9.10 8.22
C THR A 184 -9.98 8.61 6.79
N LEU A 185 -9.16 7.65 6.38
CA LEU A 185 -9.36 6.90 5.14
C LEU A 185 -10.10 5.60 5.45
N GLY A 186 -11.30 5.44 4.90
CA GLY A 186 -12.07 4.20 4.98
C GLY A 186 -11.38 3.03 4.26
N THR A 187 -11.79 1.80 4.58
CA THR A 187 -11.21 0.55 4.04
C THR A 187 -11.06 0.58 2.52
N GLY A 188 -9.90 0.14 2.01
CA GLY A 188 -9.64 0.02 0.57
C GLY A 188 -9.48 1.35 -0.18
N THR A 189 -9.58 2.50 0.52
CA THR A 189 -9.45 3.83 -0.09
C THR A 189 -8.03 4.09 -0.56
N LYS A 190 -7.88 4.74 -1.71
CA LYS A 190 -6.61 5.27 -2.22
C LYS A 190 -6.59 6.79 -2.11
N PHE A 191 -5.57 7.33 -1.45
CA PHE A 191 -5.28 8.76 -1.36
C PHE A 191 -3.92 8.99 -2.01
N ASN A 192 -3.93 9.51 -3.24
CA ASN A 192 -2.75 9.78 -4.03
C ASN A 192 -2.56 11.29 -4.12
N ALA A 193 -1.45 11.79 -3.60
CA ALA A 193 -1.19 13.22 -3.55
C ALA A 193 0.19 13.57 -4.11
N GLU A 194 0.19 14.43 -5.12
CA GLU A 194 1.39 15.11 -5.64
C GLU A 194 1.21 16.60 -5.38
N TRP A 195 1.73 17.08 -4.25
CA TRP A 195 1.32 18.37 -3.72
C TRP A 195 2.49 19.29 -3.40
N PRO A 196 2.40 20.59 -3.77
CA PRO A 196 3.46 21.56 -3.56
C PRO A 196 3.67 22.00 -2.11
N GLY A 197 2.75 21.65 -1.19
CA GLY A 197 2.79 21.94 0.24
C GLY A 197 2.90 20.66 1.10
N ASN A 198 2.66 20.76 2.41
CA ASN A 198 2.44 19.54 3.20
C ASN A 198 1.19 18.80 2.70
N ASN A 199 1.19 17.47 2.72
CA ASN A 199 -0.04 16.73 2.42
C ASN A 199 -0.97 16.73 3.64
N VAL A 200 -0.38 16.48 4.81
CA VAL A 200 -1.05 16.51 6.11
C VAL A 200 -0.24 17.38 7.07
N TYR A 201 -0.91 18.31 7.77
CA TYR A 201 -0.26 19.12 8.80
C TYR A 201 -1.15 19.27 10.03
N PHE A 202 -0.76 18.62 11.14
CA PHE A 202 -1.34 18.87 12.46
C PHE A 202 -0.75 20.16 13.04
N GLN A 203 -1.57 21.17 13.23
CA GLN A 203 -1.16 22.49 13.70
C GLN A 203 -1.55 22.76 15.15
N THR A 204 -0.90 23.74 15.76
CA THR A 204 -1.25 24.21 17.12
C THR A 204 -2.71 24.66 17.25
N ALA A 205 -3.36 25.00 16.13
CA ALA A 205 -4.76 25.35 16.07
C ALA A 205 -5.70 24.14 16.16
N ASN A 206 -5.18 22.92 16.02
CA ASN A 206 -5.91 21.68 16.16
C ASN A 206 -5.96 21.23 17.63
N ASP A 207 -7.08 20.63 18.01
CA ASP A 207 -7.28 20.10 19.35
C ASP A 207 -7.08 18.57 19.27
N ASP A 208 -5.86 18.11 19.54
CA ASP A 208 -5.45 16.68 19.53
C ASP A 208 -5.83 15.93 18.23
N ALA A 209 -5.17 16.28 17.12
CA ALA A 209 -5.53 15.77 15.80
C ALA A 209 -5.14 14.31 15.56
N SER A 210 -5.85 13.64 14.66
CA SER A 210 -5.62 12.26 14.28
C SER A 210 -5.57 12.06 12.76
N LEU A 211 -4.71 11.14 12.32
CA LEU A 211 -4.72 10.54 10.99
C LEU A 211 -4.90 9.03 11.13
N THR A 212 -5.96 8.49 10.55
CA THR A 212 -6.25 7.05 10.53
C THR A 212 -6.30 6.56 9.08
N ILE A 213 -5.41 5.63 8.74
CA ILE A 213 -5.41 4.91 7.46
C ILE A 213 -6.03 3.53 7.73
N GLY A 214 -7.24 3.30 7.21
CA GLY A 214 -8.00 2.07 7.44
C GLY A 214 -7.38 0.83 6.78
N LYS A 215 -7.96 -0.34 7.09
CA LYS A 215 -7.53 -1.64 6.54
C LYS A 215 -7.51 -1.60 5.01
N ASN A 216 -6.43 -2.08 4.40
CA ASN A 216 -6.20 -2.08 2.94
C ASN A 216 -6.25 -0.68 2.27
N ALA A 217 -6.37 0.40 3.03
CA ALA A 217 -6.32 1.75 2.49
C ALA A 217 -4.86 2.14 2.19
N GLN A 218 -4.65 2.99 1.19
CA GLN A 218 -3.35 3.39 0.70
C GLN A 218 -3.26 4.91 0.72
N MET A 219 -2.28 5.45 1.45
CA MET A 219 -1.92 6.85 1.40
C MET A 219 -0.54 6.99 0.76
N ASN A 220 -0.50 7.62 -0.42
CA ASN A 220 0.70 7.85 -1.21
C ASN A 220 0.94 9.34 -1.32
N LEU A 221 2.02 9.82 -0.72
CA LEU A 221 2.31 11.24 -0.57
C LEU A 221 3.60 11.59 -1.31
N ASP A 222 3.53 12.59 -2.17
CA ASP A 222 4.67 13.09 -2.92
C ASP A 222 4.78 14.60 -2.77
N THR A 223 5.91 15.02 -2.20
CA THR A 223 6.35 16.43 -2.19
C THR A 223 7.73 16.57 -2.83
N ASP A 224 8.14 15.64 -3.68
CA ASP A 224 9.40 15.69 -4.42
C ASP A 224 9.50 17.00 -5.20
N ASN A 225 10.73 17.48 -5.36
CA ASN A 225 11.07 18.82 -5.85
C ASN A 225 10.77 19.98 -4.88
N ARG A 226 10.27 19.71 -3.66
CA ARG A 226 10.00 20.75 -2.65
C ARG A 226 10.75 20.48 -1.35
N SER A 227 11.28 21.54 -0.74
CA SER A 227 11.95 21.48 0.58
C SER A 227 10.94 21.50 1.74
N ILE A 228 10.01 20.55 1.75
CA ILE A 228 8.93 20.44 2.74
C ILE A 228 8.70 18.99 3.15
N ALA A 229 8.10 18.78 4.34
CA ALA A 229 7.68 17.47 4.81
C ALA A 229 6.35 17.08 4.18
N ALA A 230 6.15 15.79 3.86
CA ALA A 230 4.86 15.28 3.43
C ALA A 230 3.84 15.31 4.58
N ILE A 231 4.26 14.91 5.78
CA ILE A 231 3.48 14.98 7.00
C ILE A 231 4.23 15.83 8.01
N ARG A 232 3.53 16.80 8.63
CA ARG A 232 4.10 17.64 9.67
C ARG A 232 3.20 17.69 10.90
N SER A 233 3.80 17.88 12.07
CA SER A 233 3.08 18.08 13.33
C SER A 233 3.66 19.25 14.13
N SER A 234 2.79 20.09 14.70
CA SER A 234 3.11 21.18 15.62
C SER A 234 2.02 21.29 16.69
N GLY A 235 2.41 21.56 17.94
CA GLY A 235 1.47 21.57 19.08
C GLY A 235 0.84 20.20 19.37
N GLY A 236 -0.21 20.18 20.22
CA GLY A 236 -1.19 19.09 20.46
C GLY A 236 -0.65 17.71 20.89
N ASN A 237 -1.51 16.80 21.33
CA ASN A 237 -1.25 15.35 21.47
C ASN A 237 -1.85 14.61 20.26
N ASN A 238 -1.12 14.60 19.15
CA ASN A 238 -1.64 14.07 17.89
C ASN A 238 -1.42 12.55 17.76
N ASN A 239 -2.22 11.88 16.93
CA ASN A 239 -2.11 10.44 16.68
C ASN A 239 -2.05 10.12 15.18
N ILE A 240 -1.21 9.17 14.80
CA ILE A 240 -1.21 8.57 13.45
C ILE A 240 -1.38 7.07 13.62
N THR A 241 -2.33 6.48 12.89
CA THR A 241 -2.56 5.03 12.92
C THR A 241 -2.70 4.50 11.51
N VAL A 242 -1.87 3.50 11.17
CA VAL A 242 -2.07 2.67 9.99
C VAL A 242 -2.58 1.32 10.47
N ALA A 243 -3.84 1.03 10.17
CA ALA A 243 -4.45 -0.26 10.49
C ALA A 243 -3.76 -1.39 9.72
N SER A 244 -3.97 -2.63 10.15
CA SER A 244 -3.37 -3.81 9.50
C SER A 244 -3.67 -3.81 8.00
N ARG A 245 -2.64 -4.18 7.22
CA ARG A 245 -2.66 -4.19 5.75
C ARG A 245 -2.93 -2.82 5.11
N GLY A 246 -3.01 -1.74 5.87
CA GLY A 246 -2.97 -0.38 5.33
C GLY A 246 -1.58 -0.03 4.82
N SER A 247 -1.49 1.01 4.00
CA SER A 247 -0.24 1.48 3.42
C SER A 247 -0.02 2.97 3.63
N LEU A 248 1.21 3.34 4.00
CA LEU A 248 1.68 4.72 4.05
C LEU A 248 3.01 4.82 3.30
N THR A 249 2.99 5.50 2.16
CA THR A 249 4.20 5.84 1.40
C THR A 249 4.34 7.35 1.31
N ALA A 250 5.55 7.86 1.50
CA ALA A 250 5.84 9.28 1.40
C ALA A 250 7.24 9.51 0.83
N ARG A 251 7.36 10.46 -0.10
CA ARG A 251 8.64 10.88 -0.68
C ARG A 251 8.81 12.40 -0.71
N ASN A 252 10.02 12.84 -0.43
CA ASN A 252 10.46 14.21 -0.65
C ASN A 252 11.94 14.29 -1.07
N ASN A 253 12.38 15.49 -1.44
CA ASN A 253 13.77 15.80 -1.82
C ASN A 253 14.30 17.02 -1.04
N SER A 254 14.05 17.04 0.27
CA SER A 254 14.35 18.21 1.09
C SER A 254 15.72 18.11 1.74
N ALA A 255 16.56 19.13 1.52
CA ALA A 255 17.85 19.25 2.21
C ALA A 255 17.72 19.68 3.68
N THR A 256 16.56 20.21 4.09
CA THR A 256 16.39 20.94 5.36
C THR A 256 15.33 20.36 6.29
N THR A 257 14.50 19.43 5.81
CA THR A 257 13.42 18.82 6.61
C THR A 257 13.23 17.35 6.27
N ALA A 258 12.67 16.61 7.23
CA ALA A 258 12.36 15.20 7.09
C ALA A 258 11.17 14.96 6.15
N THR A 259 11.01 13.75 5.63
CA THR A 259 9.80 13.34 4.90
C THR A 259 8.56 13.39 5.80
N VAL A 260 8.69 12.86 7.02
CA VAL A 260 7.72 12.97 8.11
C VAL A 260 8.36 13.71 9.28
N ASP A 261 7.87 14.92 9.56
CA ASP A 261 8.40 15.79 10.61
C ASP A 261 7.45 15.90 11.81
N LEU A 262 7.73 15.09 12.82
CA LEU A 262 7.04 15.09 14.11
C LEU A 262 7.86 15.81 15.20
N GLY A 263 8.99 16.43 14.81
CA GLY A 263 9.94 17.04 15.75
C GLY A 263 9.41 18.30 16.44
N THR A 264 8.35 18.92 15.92
CA THR A 264 7.80 20.18 16.44
C THR A 264 6.47 20.05 17.20
N GLY A 265 5.90 18.85 17.32
CA GLY A 265 4.65 18.59 18.07
C GLY A 265 4.81 17.45 19.08
N THR A 266 3.70 17.02 19.69
CA THR A 266 3.63 15.73 20.41
C THR A 266 2.78 14.80 19.55
N THR A 267 3.33 13.68 19.11
CA THR A 267 2.65 12.79 18.17
C THR A 267 2.99 11.34 18.42
N THR A 268 1.99 10.50 18.56
CA THR A 268 2.15 9.04 18.62
C THR A 268 1.72 8.43 17.30
N ALA A 269 2.67 7.89 16.54
CA ALA A 269 2.41 7.16 15.31
C ALA A 269 2.56 5.65 15.55
N VAL A 270 1.57 4.87 15.12
CA VAL A 270 1.58 3.40 15.20
C VAL A 270 1.23 2.83 13.83
N ILE A 271 2.09 1.94 13.33
CA ILE A 271 1.91 1.22 12.08
C ILE A 271 2.03 -0.25 12.40
N LYS A 272 0.96 -1.01 12.18
CA LYS A 272 0.91 -2.44 12.48
C LYS A 272 0.70 -3.23 11.20
N ASP A 273 1.55 -4.23 10.95
CA ASP A 273 1.44 -5.18 9.83
C ASP A 273 1.03 -4.49 8.51
N PRO A 274 1.80 -3.47 8.04
CA PRO A 274 1.41 -2.69 6.88
C PRO A 274 1.53 -3.51 5.60
N ALA A 275 0.65 -3.27 4.63
CA ALA A 275 0.83 -3.83 3.29
C ALA A 275 1.99 -3.13 2.56
N ALA A 276 2.21 -1.84 2.84
CA ALA A 276 3.42 -1.12 2.46
C ALA A 276 3.70 0.02 3.45
N PHE A 277 4.96 0.21 3.81
CA PHE A 277 5.43 1.38 4.53
C PHE A 277 6.71 1.83 3.85
N ASP A 278 6.81 3.10 3.44
CA ASP A 278 8.02 3.62 2.81
C ASP A 278 8.09 5.13 3.01
N LEU A 279 9.06 5.59 3.79
CA LEU A 279 9.36 7.01 3.96
C LEU A 279 10.73 7.27 3.35
N GLN A 280 10.78 8.15 2.37
CA GLN A 280 11.99 8.41 1.59
C GLN A 280 12.31 9.91 1.52
N ASN A 281 13.57 10.25 1.77
CA ASN A 281 14.12 11.56 1.51
C ASN A 281 15.34 11.45 0.60
N THR A 282 15.24 12.04 -0.59
CA THR A 282 16.31 12.05 -1.61
C THR A 282 17.24 13.27 -1.50
N GLY A 283 16.99 14.16 -0.54
CA GLY A 283 17.82 15.33 -0.30
C GLY A 283 19.23 14.97 0.21
N THR A 284 20.17 15.90 0.04
CA THR A 284 21.59 15.71 0.38
C THR A 284 22.08 16.51 1.58
N GLY A 285 21.21 17.29 2.23
CA GLY A 285 21.53 18.04 3.45
C GLY A 285 21.48 17.19 4.73
N THR A 286 21.98 17.74 5.84
CA THR A 286 22.06 17.06 7.15
C THR A 286 20.71 16.73 7.79
N ASN A 287 19.64 17.38 7.35
CA ASN A 287 18.27 17.13 7.79
C ASN A 287 17.46 16.32 6.78
N SER A 288 18.09 15.80 5.73
CA SER A 288 17.43 14.97 4.72
C SER A 288 17.19 13.57 5.28
N ARG A 289 16.20 13.43 6.15
CA ARG A 289 15.88 12.17 6.82
C ARG A 289 14.46 11.73 6.50
N ALA A 290 14.19 10.44 6.60
CA ALA A 290 12.85 9.90 6.44
C ALA A 290 11.91 10.33 7.56
N LEU A 291 12.41 10.33 8.81
CA LEU A 291 11.65 10.61 10.02
C LEU A 291 12.39 11.58 10.95
N SER A 292 11.68 12.57 11.47
CA SER A 292 12.10 13.44 12.57
C SER A 292 11.13 13.30 13.74
N THR A 293 11.65 13.07 14.95
CA THR A 293 10.87 13.00 16.19
C THR A 293 11.57 13.79 17.31
N ASN A 294 10.85 14.08 18.39
CA ASN A 294 11.40 14.63 19.63
C ASN A 294 11.09 13.69 20.81
N ALA A 295 11.48 14.06 22.03
CA ALA A 295 11.28 13.20 23.22
C ALA A 295 9.82 12.83 23.53
N ASN A 296 8.84 13.60 23.02
CA ASN A 296 7.41 13.38 23.23
C ASN A 296 6.72 12.78 22.01
N SER A 297 7.41 12.69 20.86
CA SER A 297 6.87 12.15 19.62
C SER A 297 7.51 10.81 19.28
N SER A 298 6.72 9.88 18.78
CA SER A 298 7.20 8.55 18.45
C SER A 298 6.58 7.97 17.19
N LEU A 299 7.34 7.10 16.52
CA LEU A 299 6.84 6.14 15.53
C LEU A 299 7.07 4.74 16.08
N THR A 300 6.03 3.93 16.12
CA THR A 300 6.10 2.52 16.48
C THR A 300 5.68 1.67 15.28
N LEU A 301 6.58 0.81 14.82
CA LEU A 301 6.29 -0.26 13.86
C LEU A 301 6.02 -1.54 14.66
N LEU A 302 4.97 -2.28 14.32
CA LEU A 302 4.56 -3.51 14.99
C LEU A 302 4.39 -4.62 13.95
N GLU A 303 4.90 -5.82 14.25
CA GLU A 303 4.72 -7.03 13.43
C GLU A 303 5.03 -6.77 11.94
N SER A 304 6.17 -6.15 11.64
CA SER A 304 6.47 -5.63 10.30
C SER A 304 7.87 -6.08 9.85
N PRO A 305 8.13 -6.25 8.55
CA PRO A 305 9.50 -6.19 8.06
C PRO A 305 10.05 -4.77 8.22
N PHE A 306 11.37 -4.63 8.26
CA PHE A 306 12.01 -3.33 8.35
C PHE A 306 13.32 -3.30 7.59
N ALA A 307 13.51 -2.30 6.74
CA ALA A 307 14.81 -1.99 6.17
C ALA A 307 15.04 -0.48 6.19
N TYR A 308 16.33 -0.12 6.16
CA TYR A 308 16.74 1.27 6.18
C TYR A 308 17.89 1.53 5.23
N TRP A 309 17.99 2.80 4.82
CA TRP A 309 19.12 3.37 4.10
C TRP A 309 19.65 4.53 4.92
N ASP A 310 20.91 4.47 5.31
CA ASP A 310 21.63 5.52 6.02
C ASP A 310 22.54 6.34 5.08
N THR A 311 22.39 6.16 3.76
CA THR A 311 23.06 6.95 2.72
C THR A 311 22.06 7.75 1.90
N THR A 312 22.53 8.80 1.23
CA THR A 312 21.70 9.65 0.35
C THR A 312 21.21 8.93 -0.91
N VAL A 313 21.80 7.77 -1.26
CA VAL A 313 21.37 6.95 -2.40
C VAL A 313 20.35 5.92 -1.90
N VAL A 314 19.07 6.23 -2.10
CA VAL A 314 17.94 5.51 -1.51
C VAL A 314 17.22 4.54 -2.48
N THR A 315 17.71 4.40 -3.71
CA THR A 315 17.10 3.60 -4.79
C THR A 315 17.71 2.19 -4.95
N GLY A 316 18.79 1.87 -4.25
CA GLY A 316 19.45 0.56 -4.28
C GLY A 316 19.03 -0.36 -3.13
N ASP A 317 19.80 -1.42 -2.90
CA ASP A 317 19.61 -2.32 -1.77
C ASP A 317 19.69 -1.57 -0.43
N PRO A 318 18.91 -1.97 0.59
CA PRO A 318 19.00 -1.37 1.91
C PRO A 318 20.37 -1.58 2.53
N THR A 319 20.78 -0.64 3.41
CA THR A 319 21.97 -0.82 4.25
C THR A 319 21.87 -2.11 5.06
N GLN A 320 20.68 -2.36 5.61
CA GLN A 320 20.33 -3.61 6.26
C GLN A 320 18.81 -3.78 6.26
N SER A 321 18.36 -5.04 6.27
CA SER A 321 16.95 -5.40 6.40
C SER A 321 16.75 -6.46 7.49
N PHE A 322 15.52 -6.51 7.99
CA PHE A 322 14.99 -7.45 8.97
C PHE A 322 13.68 -7.99 8.42
N GLU A 323 13.62 -9.31 8.21
CA GLU A 323 12.44 -9.99 7.65
C GLU A 323 11.19 -9.76 8.51
N LYS A 324 11.37 -9.68 9.83
CA LYS A 324 10.32 -9.33 10.77
C LYS A 324 10.93 -8.74 12.05
N ILE A 325 10.33 -7.63 12.50
CA ILE A 325 10.45 -7.13 13.86
C ILE A 325 9.10 -7.31 14.54
N GLU A 326 9.11 -7.77 15.80
CA GLU A 326 7.89 -7.82 16.60
C GLU A 326 7.44 -6.40 16.94
N TRP A 327 8.39 -5.54 17.28
CA TRP A 327 8.17 -4.10 17.36
C TRP A 327 9.46 -3.29 17.23
N GLY A 328 9.34 -2.04 16.78
CA GLY A 328 10.42 -1.06 16.77
C GLY A 328 9.87 0.34 17.01
N LYS A 329 10.42 1.05 17.99
CA LYS A 329 9.95 2.37 18.43
C LYS A 329 11.07 3.40 18.33
N PHE A 330 10.82 4.44 17.53
CA PHE A 330 11.65 5.63 17.36
C PHE A 330 11.09 6.73 18.25
N THR A 331 11.90 7.32 19.13
CA THR A 331 11.49 8.44 20.02
C THR A 331 12.65 9.38 20.25
N GLY A 332 12.54 10.61 19.76
CA GLY A 332 13.64 11.56 19.72
C GLY A 332 14.83 10.98 18.96
N ASN A 333 15.97 10.85 19.64
CA ASN A 333 17.18 10.23 19.09
C ASN A 333 17.36 8.77 19.49
N THR A 334 16.42 8.20 20.27
CA THR A 334 16.51 6.86 20.81
C THR A 334 15.65 5.90 20.01
N VAL A 335 16.18 4.71 19.75
CA VAL A 335 15.45 3.59 19.16
C VAL A 335 15.45 2.41 20.14
N THR A 336 14.29 1.77 20.27
CA THR A 336 14.13 0.52 21.03
C THR A 336 13.39 -0.48 20.15
N SER A 337 13.69 -1.77 20.24
CA SER A 337 13.07 -2.78 19.36
C SER A 337 13.14 -4.20 19.91
N ASP A 338 12.34 -5.07 19.31
CA ASP A 338 12.44 -6.52 19.36
C ASP A 338 12.43 -7.07 17.91
N PRO A 339 13.53 -7.68 17.43
CA PRO A 339 14.78 -7.95 18.14
C PRO A 339 15.61 -6.68 18.44
N GLU A 340 16.37 -6.70 19.54
CA GLU A 340 17.23 -5.57 19.99
C GLU A 340 18.32 -5.20 18.95
N MET A 341 18.69 -6.13 18.09
CA MET A 341 19.67 -5.88 17.02
C MET A 341 19.19 -4.82 16.02
N MET A 342 17.87 -4.65 15.83
CA MET A 342 17.34 -3.61 14.95
C MET A 342 17.64 -2.22 15.51
N ALA A 343 17.37 -1.97 16.80
CA ALA A 343 17.70 -0.73 17.48
C ALA A 343 19.20 -0.45 17.40
N THR A 344 20.03 -1.44 17.70
CA THR A 344 21.50 -1.32 17.61
C THR A 344 21.96 -0.93 16.20
N ALA A 345 21.30 -1.43 15.16
CA ALA A 345 21.66 -1.15 13.77
C ALA A 345 21.34 0.28 13.31
N VAL A 346 20.35 0.95 13.93
CA VAL A 346 19.90 2.29 13.53
C VAL A 346 20.23 3.40 14.53
N GLU A 347 20.56 3.06 15.78
CA GLU A 347 20.85 4.03 16.84
C GLU A 347 21.93 5.03 16.41
N GLY A 348 21.65 6.33 16.57
CA GLY A 348 22.56 7.42 16.21
C GLY A 348 22.73 7.68 14.70
N LYS A 349 22.03 6.95 13.83
CA LYS A 349 22.12 7.14 12.37
C LYS A 349 21.06 8.10 11.84
N THR A 350 21.41 8.79 10.75
CA THR A 350 20.43 9.50 9.92
C THR A 350 19.87 8.54 8.89
N LEU A 351 18.61 8.15 9.04
CA LEU A 351 17.94 7.30 8.06
C LEU A 351 17.36 8.17 6.95
N HIS A 352 17.88 8.05 5.74
CA HIS A 352 17.38 8.72 4.53
C HIS A 352 16.15 8.03 3.96
N ARG A 353 16.04 6.71 4.15
CA ARG A 353 14.84 5.93 3.84
C ARG A 353 14.60 4.89 4.92
N MET A 354 13.34 4.67 5.26
CA MET A 354 12.89 3.55 6.07
C MET A 354 11.65 2.93 5.45
N ALA A 355 11.61 1.61 5.37
CA ALA A 355 10.53 0.93 4.70
C ALA A 355 10.20 -0.41 5.36
N ALA A 356 8.93 -0.83 5.26
CA ALA A 356 8.55 -2.23 5.35
C ALA A 356 8.95 -2.90 4.04
N TYR A 357 10.27 -3.05 3.87
CA TYR A 357 10.88 -3.67 2.72
C TYR A 357 11.09 -5.14 3.06
N ASN A 358 10.28 -5.99 2.42
CA ASN A 358 10.55 -7.41 2.38
C ASN A 358 11.33 -7.68 1.09
N PRO A 359 12.60 -8.12 1.15
CA PRO A 359 13.14 -8.84 0.01
C PRO A 359 12.14 -9.98 -0.30
N PRO A 360 11.89 -10.32 -1.57
CA PRO A 360 11.01 -11.45 -1.87
C PRO A 360 11.55 -12.66 -1.12
N GLY A 361 10.78 -13.16 -0.13
CA GLY A 361 11.19 -14.32 0.64
C GLY A 361 11.56 -15.46 -0.30
N THR A 362 12.58 -16.23 0.05
CA THR A 362 13.14 -17.21 -0.89
C THR A 362 12.38 -18.53 -0.83
N LEU A 363 12.18 -19.14 -1.99
CA LEU A 363 11.82 -20.54 -2.13
C LEU A 363 13.06 -21.25 -2.72
N GLN A 364 13.66 -22.15 -1.98
CA GLN A 364 14.93 -22.77 -2.38
C GLN A 364 15.06 -24.22 -1.92
N LEU A 365 15.87 -24.97 -2.67
CA LEU A 365 16.40 -26.27 -2.23
C LEU A 365 17.52 -26.01 -1.24
N SER A 366 17.23 -26.13 0.06
CA SER A 366 18.22 -25.90 1.12
C SER A 366 19.21 -27.05 1.28
N SER A 367 18.89 -28.23 0.75
CA SER A 367 19.83 -29.35 0.60
C SER A 367 19.42 -30.24 -0.58
N VAL A 368 20.40 -30.72 -1.36
CA VAL A 368 20.20 -31.57 -2.54
C VAL A 368 21.22 -32.72 -2.51
N PRO A 369 20.80 -34.00 -2.51
CA PRO A 369 21.74 -35.13 -2.53
C PRO A 369 22.67 -35.05 -3.75
N GLY A 370 23.97 -35.13 -3.53
CA GLY A 370 24.97 -35.20 -4.59
C GLY A 370 25.27 -36.63 -5.01
N ASN A 371 25.04 -37.60 -4.13
CA ASN A 371 25.27 -39.02 -4.37
C ASN A 371 24.07 -39.85 -3.91
N LEU A 372 23.59 -40.71 -4.81
CA LEU A 372 22.47 -41.63 -4.57
C LEU A 372 22.95 -43.04 -4.89
N ASN A 373 22.76 -43.99 -3.98
CA ASN A 373 23.25 -45.35 -4.12
C ASN A 373 22.12 -46.37 -3.88
N PHE A 374 21.88 -47.25 -4.87
CA PHE A 374 20.90 -48.32 -4.81
C PHE A 374 21.48 -49.66 -4.29
N GLY A 375 22.74 -49.67 -3.88
CA GLY A 375 23.44 -50.82 -3.33
C GLY A 375 24.55 -51.35 -4.23
N ARG A 376 25.15 -52.46 -3.79
CA ARG A 376 26.19 -53.22 -4.50
C ARG A 376 25.77 -54.66 -4.65
N ASP A 377 26.39 -55.37 -5.60
CA ASP A 377 26.18 -56.80 -5.81
C ASP A 377 24.69 -57.17 -6.00
N LEU A 378 23.94 -56.31 -6.69
CA LEU A 378 22.52 -56.52 -6.96
C LEU A 378 22.34 -57.77 -7.81
N ILE A 379 21.59 -58.74 -7.30
CA ILE A 379 21.34 -60.02 -7.98
C ILE A 379 20.12 -59.85 -8.87
N VAL A 380 20.32 -59.97 -10.18
CA VAL A 380 19.24 -59.89 -11.18
C VAL A 380 18.62 -61.28 -11.41
N HIS A 381 17.30 -61.39 -11.28
CA HIS A 381 16.51 -62.62 -11.48
C HIS A 381 15.79 -62.62 -12.83
N GLN A 382 15.05 -63.70 -13.11
CA GLN A 382 14.27 -63.84 -14.36
C GLN A 382 12.93 -63.07 -14.35
N GLU A 383 12.74 -62.18 -13.38
CA GLU A 383 11.59 -61.29 -13.26
C GLU A 383 12.05 -59.86 -12.96
N ASN A 384 11.17 -58.88 -13.19
CA ASN A 384 11.47 -57.48 -12.87
C ASN A 384 11.71 -57.34 -11.36
N GLN A 385 12.84 -56.76 -11.00
CA GLN A 385 13.16 -56.46 -9.61
C GLN A 385 13.16 -54.98 -9.34
N LEU A 386 12.72 -54.62 -8.15
CA LEU A 386 12.71 -53.26 -7.65
C LEU A 386 13.65 -53.17 -6.45
N PHE A 387 14.66 -52.32 -6.55
CA PHE A 387 15.63 -52.08 -5.48
C PHE A 387 15.40 -50.66 -4.92
N PRO A 388 15.18 -50.51 -3.61
CA PRO A 388 15.05 -49.18 -3.01
C PRO A 388 16.40 -48.47 -2.93
N LEU A 389 16.37 -47.14 -2.83
CA LEU A 389 17.55 -46.36 -2.50
C LEU A 389 18.13 -46.82 -1.15
N VAL A 390 19.42 -47.14 -1.13
CA VAL A 390 20.14 -47.62 0.07
C VAL A 390 20.75 -46.48 0.85
N SER A 391 21.32 -45.48 0.17
CA SER A 391 21.92 -44.32 0.83
C SER A 391 21.92 -43.06 -0.03
N LEU A 392 21.86 -41.92 0.66
CA LEU A 392 22.09 -40.57 0.16
C LEU A 392 23.16 -39.88 1.02
N ASP A 393 23.95 -38.99 0.44
CA ASP A 393 25.00 -38.24 1.15
C ASP A 393 24.49 -37.06 1.97
N GLN A 394 23.38 -36.45 1.54
CA GLN A 394 22.66 -35.40 2.26
C GLN A 394 21.18 -35.39 1.89
N PRO A 395 20.28 -34.92 2.79
CA PRO A 395 18.85 -34.95 2.53
C PRO A 395 18.42 -34.07 1.35
N LEU A 396 17.29 -34.39 0.74
CA LEU A 396 16.60 -33.47 -0.18
C LEU A 396 15.64 -32.61 0.63
N SER A 397 15.89 -31.31 0.71
CA SER A 397 15.14 -30.38 1.57
C SER A 397 14.74 -29.10 0.85
N VAL A 398 13.53 -28.62 1.13
CA VAL A 398 12.97 -27.35 0.62
C VAL A 398 12.77 -26.39 1.79
N THR A 399 13.28 -25.17 1.65
CA THR A 399 13.01 -24.07 2.59
C THR A 399 12.16 -23.03 1.88
N ASP A 400 11.02 -22.70 2.51
CA ASP A 400 10.08 -21.69 2.05
C ASP A 400 10.03 -20.57 3.09
N GLN A 401 10.60 -19.42 2.76
CA GLN A 401 10.61 -18.21 3.60
C GLN A 401 9.71 -17.11 3.02
N ARG A 402 8.77 -17.47 2.13
CA ARG A 402 7.83 -16.50 1.56
C ARG A 402 6.83 -16.04 2.62
N TYR A 403 6.67 -14.72 2.75
CA TYR A 403 5.77 -14.08 3.72
C TYR A 403 4.30 -14.53 3.59
N VAL A 404 3.83 -14.77 2.37
CA VAL A 404 2.60 -15.54 2.15
C VAL A 404 3.05 -16.93 1.72
N THR A 405 2.90 -17.92 2.61
CA THR A 405 3.17 -19.31 2.24
C THR A 405 2.19 -19.69 1.13
N LYS A 406 2.73 -20.09 -0.02
CA LYS A 406 1.98 -20.60 -1.16
C LYS A 406 2.34 -22.05 -1.40
N GLN A 407 1.58 -22.71 -2.24
CA GLN A 407 1.97 -24.02 -2.72
C GLN A 407 3.25 -23.91 -3.56
N TRP A 408 4.14 -24.89 -3.43
CA TRP A 408 5.29 -25.10 -4.30
C TRP A 408 5.22 -26.52 -4.88
N SER A 409 5.84 -26.73 -6.04
CA SER A 409 5.94 -28.04 -6.69
C SER A 409 7.41 -28.40 -6.91
N LEU A 410 7.77 -29.63 -6.57
CA LEU A 410 9.08 -30.22 -6.81
C LEU A 410 8.95 -31.32 -7.86
N THR A 411 9.71 -31.17 -8.93
CA THR A 411 9.74 -32.12 -10.04
C THR A 411 11.11 -32.77 -10.21
N LEU A 412 11.12 -33.91 -10.86
CA LEU A 412 12.29 -34.76 -11.09
C LEU A 412 12.41 -35.10 -12.57
N THR A 413 13.62 -35.00 -13.11
CA THR A 413 14.00 -35.46 -14.46
C THR A 413 15.27 -36.31 -14.40
N GLN A 414 15.47 -37.16 -15.40
CA GLN A 414 16.73 -37.85 -15.67
C GLN A 414 17.46 -37.15 -16.82
N THR A 415 18.63 -36.59 -16.52
CA THR A 415 19.49 -35.89 -17.49
C THR A 415 20.51 -36.84 -18.12
N GLN A 416 20.92 -37.89 -17.39
CA GLN A 416 21.77 -38.96 -17.91
C GLN A 416 21.23 -40.34 -17.52
N ALA A 417 21.00 -41.17 -18.53
CA ALA A 417 20.62 -42.57 -18.33
C ALA A 417 21.70 -43.33 -17.55
N LEU A 418 21.29 -44.37 -16.82
CA LEU A 418 22.23 -45.26 -16.12
C LEU A 418 23.10 -46.00 -17.13
N LYS A 419 24.41 -45.76 -17.12
CA LYS A 419 25.39 -46.41 -18.01
C LYS A 419 26.53 -47.04 -17.24
N ASN A 420 26.96 -48.21 -17.71
CA ASN A 420 28.19 -48.84 -17.21
C ASN A 420 29.43 -48.33 -17.97
N GLY A 421 30.62 -48.73 -17.52
CA GLY A 421 31.89 -48.36 -18.15
C GLY A 421 32.08 -48.89 -19.58
N ASP A 422 31.33 -49.92 -19.98
CA ASP A 422 31.35 -50.52 -21.31
C ASP A 422 30.35 -49.85 -22.29
N GLY A 423 29.55 -48.90 -21.80
CA GLY A 423 28.56 -48.16 -22.59
C GLY A 423 27.17 -48.80 -22.64
N ASP A 424 26.93 -49.89 -21.91
CA ASP A 424 25.60 -50.48 -21.79
C ASP A 424 24.71 -49.60 -20.91
N GLU A 425 23.47 -49.41 -21.36
CA GLU A 425 22.50 -48.51 -20.75
C GLU A 425 21.35 -49.30 -20.12
N LEU A 426 20.93 -48.89 -18.93
CA LEU A 426 19.66 -49.30 -18.32
C LEU A 426 18.61 -48.24 -18.62
N THR A 427 17.83 -48.46 -19.68
CA THR A 427 16.77 -47.54 -20.11
C THR A 427 15.60 -47.60 -19.13
N ASP A 428 15.03 -46.44 -18.80
CA ASP A 428 13.86 -46.28 -17.92
C ASP A 428 13.97 -46.96 -16.54
N ALA A 429 15.18 -47.22 -16.07
CA ALA A 429 15.41 -48.02 -14.86
C ALA A 429 15.18 -47.24 -13.55
N ILE A 430 15.28 -45.90 -13.56
CA ILE A 430 14.97 -45.09 -12.38
C ILE A 430 13.46 -44.85 -12.33
N LYS A 431 12.85 -45.19 -11.20
CA LYS A 431 11.43 -44.95 -10.91
C LYS A 431 11.28 -44.12 -9.64
N TYR A 432 10.18 -43.39 -9.52
CA TYR A 432 9.78 -42.74 -8.28
C TYR A 432 8.46 -43.36 -7.81
N LYS A 433 8.45 -43.97 -6.63
CA LYS A 433 7.25 -44.59 -6.05
C LYS A 433 6.57 -43.63 -5.08
N LYS A 434 5.31 -43.27 -5.37
CA LYS A 434 4.46 -42.38 -4.55
C LYS A 434 3.02 -42.89 -4.57
N ASN A 435 2.39 -43.03 -3.39
CA ASN A 435 1.00 -43.49 -3.26
C ASN A 435 0.68 -44.78 -4.04
N ASP A 436 1.55 -45.80 -3.92
CA ASP A 436 1.50 -47.07 -4.66
C ASP A 436 1.66 -46.99 -6.20
N GLU A 437 1.78 -45.78 -6.74
CA GLU A 437 2.09 -45.56 -8.15
C GLU A 437 3.61 -45.54 -8.36
N LEU A 438 4.06 -46.22 -9.43
CA LEU A 438 5.47 -46.28 -9.84
C LEU A 438 5.68 -45.44 -11.09
N LEU A 439 6.14 -44.21 -10.91
CA LEU A 439 6.32 -43.23 -11.98
C LEU A 439 7.69 -43.41 -12.65
N PRO A 440 7.77 -43.47 -14.00
CA PRO A 440 9.05 -43.51 -14.70
C PRO A 440 9.77 -42.17 -14.59
N VAL A 441 11.04 -42.18 -14.19
CA VAL A 441 11.90 -40.99 -14.25
C VAL A 441 12.62 -40.99 -15.58
N SER A 442 12.33 -40.00 -16.42
CA SER A 442 12.90 -39.84 -17.76
C SER A 442 13.28 -38.38 -18.00
N ASN A 443 13.54 -37.99 -19.25
CA ASN A 443 13.77 -36.58 -19.58
C ASN A 443 12.51 -35.69 -19.41
N ALA A 444 11.33 -36.29 -19.25
CA ALA A 444 10.10 -35.59 -18.92
C ALA A 444 9.99 -35.39 -17.40
N ALA A 445 9.64 -34.17 -16.97
CA ALA A 445 9.50 -33.84 -15.56
C ALA A 445 8.28 -34.55 -14.96
N ILE A 446 8.51 -35.29 -13.87
CA ILE A 446 7.44 -35.85 -13.03
C ILE A 446 7.35 -35.06 -11.73
N GLU A 447 6.13 -34.78 -11.26
CA GLU A 447 5.92 -34.16 -9.96
C GLU A 447 6.08 -35.20 -8.84
N ILE A 448 6.96 -34.91 -7.89
CA ILE A 448 7.24 -35.83 -6.77
C ILE A 448 6.72 -35.31 -5.44
N GLU A 449 6.56 -33.99 -5.28
CA GLU A 449 6.05 -33.39 -4.06
C GLU A 449 5.38 -32.05 -4.35
N THR A 450 4.26 -31.81 -3.68
CA THR A 450 3.53 -30.55 -3.76
C THR A 450 3.04 -30.20 -2.38
N ARG A 451 3.46 -29.03 -1.89
CA ARG A 451 3.24 -28.68 -0.49
C ARG A 451 3.19 -27.18 -0.28
N ARG A 452 2.52 -26.81 0.81
CA ARG A 452 2.59 -25.49 1.44
C ARG A 452 3.20 -25.69 2.82
N ASN A 453 4.29 -24.98 3.13
CA ASN A 453 4.90 -25.09 4.46
C ASN A 453 4.04 -24.38 5.52
N SER A 454 3.99 -24.96 6.72
CA SER A 454 3.30 -24.41 7.91
C SER A 454 4.11 -23.34 8.63
N ASP A 455 5.42 -23.34 8.41
CA ASP A 455 6.45 -22.57 9.10
C ASP A 455 7.67 -22.41 8.18
N ASN A 456 8.71 -21.75 8.68
CA ASN A 456 9.93 -21.49 7.94
C ASN A 456 10.98 -22.61 8.09
N ASP A 457 10.68 -23.71 8.78
CA ASP A 457 11.63 -24.80 8.95
C ASP A 457 11.80 -25.59 7.63
N PRO A 458 13.01 -26.11 7.34
CA PRO A 458 13.21 -26.93 6.15
C PRO A 458 12.31 -28.16 6.14
N TYR A 459 11.55 -28.34 5.06
CA TYR A 459 10.83 -29.58 4.81
C TYR A 459 11.75 -30.59 4.10
N VAL A 460 12.06 -31.67 4.80
CA VAL A 460 12.93 -32.74 4.28
C VAL A 460 12.10 -33.75 3.47
N VAL A 461 12.07 -33.58 2.15
CA VAL A 461 11.34 -34.44 1.20
C VAL A 461 11.79 -35.89 1.31
N SER A 462 13.11 -36.12 1.44
CA SER A 462 13.68 -37.46 1.52
C SER A 462 13.37 -38.22 2.81
N ASN A 463 12.76 -37.59 3.83
CA ASN A 463 12.35 -38.31 5.04
C ASN A 463 11.23 -39.33 4.78
N GLN A 464 10.49 -39.18 3.67
CA GLN A 464 9.47 -40.14 3.27
C GLN A 464 10.07 -41.36 2.55
N TRP A 465 11.34 -41.30 2.14
CA TRP A 465 11.96 -42.37 1.35
C TRP A 465 12.31 -43.57 2.23
N ASN A 466 11.90 -44.76 1.77
CA ASN A 466 12.11 -46.01 2.47
C ASN A 466 12.10 -47.18 1.47
N SER A 467 11.99 -48.43 1.96
CA SER A 467 11.97 -49.61 1.09
C SER A 467 10.80 -49.67 0.11
N ASP A 468 9.76 -48.85 0.31
CA ASP A 468 8.53 -48.88 -0.47
C ASP A 468 8.05 -47.50 -0.98
N GLN A 469 8.76 -46.41 -0.67
CA GLN A 469 8.48 -45.06 -1.21
C GLN A 469 9.76 -44.31 -1.57
N GLY A 470 9.66 -43.41 -2.56
CA GLY A 470 10.78 -42.59 -3.04
C GLY A 470 11.46 -43.16 -4.28
N LEU A 471 12.76 -42.92 -4.40
CA LEU A 471 13.55 -43.40 -5.54
C LEU A 471 13.73 -44.91 -5.51
N MET A 472 13.49 -45.54 -6.66
CA MET A 472 13.59 -46.98 -6.87
C MET A 472 14.39 -47.26 -8.15
N LEU A 473 15.16 -48.34 -8.14
CA LEU A 473 15.81 -48.90 -9.32
C LEU A 473 15.03 -50.13 -9.77
N GLN A 474 14.39 -50.06 -10.92
CA GLN A 474 13.77 -51.20 -11.59
C GLN A 474 14.75 -51.81 -12.57
N VAL A 475 15.03 -53.10 -12.44
CA VAL A 475 15.87 -53.86 -13.37
C VAL A 475 15.04 -54.97 -13.99
N SER A 476 14.90 -54.95 -15.32
CA SER A 476 14.20 -56.00 -16.06
C SER A 476 15.14 -57.16 -16.42
N PRO A 477 14.61 -58.38 -16.60
CA PRO A 477 15.36 -59.51 -17.12
C PRO A 477 15.96 -59.15 -18.48
N SER A 478 17.22 -59.53 -18.71
CA SER A 478 17.99 -59.34 -19.97
C SER A 478 18.47 -57.91 -20.33
N GLU A 479 18.11 -56.88 -19.56
CA GLU A 479 18.61 -55.50 -19.79
C GLU A 479 19.94 -55.21 -19.07
N ALA A 480 20.11 -55.73 -17.85
CA ALA A 480 21.31 -55.51 -17.06
C ALA A 480 22.45 -56.45 -17.43
N LYS A 481 23.64 -55.88 -17.62
CA LYS A 481 24.91 -56.61 -17.70
C LYS A 481 25.71 -56.37 -16.42
N ALA A 482 26.67 -57.25 -16.14
CA ALA A 482 27.53 -57.07 -14.99
C ALA A 482 28.37 -55.79 -15.14
N GLY A 483 28.29 -54.87 -14.17
CA GLY A 483 29.04 -53.62 -14.20
C GLY A 483 28.54 -52.61 -13.17
N ALA A 484 29.31 -51.55 -12.98
CA ALA A 484 28.92 -50.40 -12.17
C ALA A 484 28.21 -49.38 -13.06
N TYR A 485 26.95 -49.06 -12.75
CA TYR A 485 26.14 -48.11 -13.50
C TYR A 485 26.09 -46.76 -12.80
N ASN A 486 26.23 -45.68 -13.57
CA ASN A 486 26.11 -44.31 -13.10
C ASN A 486 25.19 -43.52 -14.03
N GLY A 487 24.45 -42.57 -13.47
CA GLY A 487 23.52 -41.72 -14.20
C GLY A 487 23.26 -40.44 -13.40
N GLU A 488 22.47 -39.55 -13.97
CA GLU A 488 22.23 -38.22 -13.40
C GLU A 488 20.74 -37.91 -13.45
N ILE A 489 20.23 -37.39 -12.33
CA ILE A 489 18.87 -36.89 -12.19
C ILE A 489 18.93 -35.45 -11.69
N THR A 490 17.93 -34.65 -12.05
CA THR A 490 17.83 -33.23 -11.69
C THR A 490 16.50 -32.95 -10.99
N TRP A 491 16.57 -32.20 -9.90
CA TRP A 491 15.41 -31.68 -9.17
C TRP A 491 15.12 -30.25 -9.62
N ASN A 492 13.86 -29.95 -9.92
CA ASN A 492 13.42 -28.59 -10.25
C ASN A 492 12.33 -28.15 -9.27
N LEU A 493 12.60 -27.08 -8.53
CA LEU A 493 11.65 -26.46 -7.60
C LEU A 493 10.96 -25.28 -8.31
N SER A 494 9.63 -25.26 -8.27
CA SER A 494 8.81 -24.23 -8.91
C SER A 494 7.84 -23.58 -7.93
N ASP A 495 7.65 -22.27 -8.09
CA ASP A 495 6.59 -21.51 -7.44
C ASP A 495 5.27 -21.70 -8.22
N VAL A 496 4.23 -22.18 -7.56
CA VAL A 496 2.93 -22.45 -8.18
C VAL A 496 1.93 -21.35 -7.77
N PRO A 497 1.23 -20.70 -8.70
CA PRO A 497 0.18 -19.73 -8.37
C PRO A 497 -0.93 -20.39 -7.52
N ASP A 498 -1.55 -19.63 -6.62
CA ASP A 498 -2.72 -20.11 -5.87
C ASP A 498 -3.82 -20.53 -6.86
N GLU A 499 -4.48 -21.67 -6.58
CA GLU A 499 -5.76 -21.96 -7.24
C GLU A 499 -6.69 -20.79 -6.93
N THR A 500 -7.11 -20.07 -7.95
CA THR A 500 -8.15 -19.06 -7.83
C THR A 500 -9.38 -19.76 -7.25
N GLU A 501 -9.79 -19.40 -6.03
CA GLU A 501 -11.13 -19.70 -5.55
C GLU A 501 -12.12 -19.13 -6.58
N GLU A 502 -12.77 -20.01 -7.34
CA GLU A 502 -13.92 -19.68 -8.19
C GLU A 502 -15.13 -19.24 -7.36
#